data_AF-A0A919HSA6-F1
#
_entry.id   AF-A0A919HSA6-F1
#
_cell.length_a   1.000
_cell.length_b   1.000
_cell.length_c   1.000
_cell.angle_alpha   90.00
_cell.angle_beta   90.00
_cell.angle_gamma   90.00
#
_symmetry.space_group_name_H-M   'P 1'
#
loop_
_entity.id
_entity.type
_entity.pdbx_description
1 polymer ?
#
loop_
_entity_poly.entity_id
_entity_poly.type
_entity_poly.pdbx_seq_one_letter_code
_entity_poly.pdbx_strand_id
1 'polypeptide(L)' 'MAMSIRKQCRPPLPDGLPSETDIARKLAHLLPPQVKDKFLCDKPLEIRPVEFHNPMKGHIAEPVRRLAARQRRRP' A
#
# COMPACT_ATOMS: atom_id res chain seq x y z
N MET A 1 7.01 -29.08 14.75
CA MET A 1 6.68 -27.82 14.05
C MET A 1 7.63 -26.75 14.55
N ALA A 2 8.77 -26.55 13.88
CA ALA A 2 9.68 -25.46 14.23
C ALA A 2 9.20 -24.21 13.48
N MET A 3 8.58 -23.27 14.19
CA MET A 3 8.36 -21.92 13.66
C MET A 3 9.72 -21.27 13.48
N SER A 4 10.27 -21.36 12.28
CA SER A 4 11.47 -20.66 11.88
C SER A 4 11.18 -19.16 11.97
N ILE A 5 11.80 -18.51 12.95
CA ILE A 5 11.71 -17.09 13.21
C ILE A 5 12.40 -16.41 12.02
N ARG A 6 11.65 -16.17 10.94
CA ARG A 6 12.18 -15.54 9.72
C ARG A 6 12.72 -14.17 10.12
N LYS A 7 14.04 -14.04 10.04
CA LYS A 7 14.86 -12.84 10.19
C LYS A 7 14.07 -11.62 9.69
N GLN A 8 13.57 -10.80 10.60
CA GLN A 8 12.91 -9.54 10.26
C GLN A 8 14.00 -8.57 9.83
N CYS A 9 14.43 -8.68 8.57
CA CYS A 9 15.22 -7.63 7.94
C CYS A 9 14.34 -6.39 7.88
N ARG A 10 14.80 -5.33 8.56
CA ARG A 10 14.19 -4.01 8.62
C ARG A 10 13.57 -3.63 7.26
N PRO A 11 12.28 -3.26 7.20
CA PRO A 11 11.66 -2.86 5.93
C PRO A 11 12.43 -1.68 5.31
N PRO A 12 12.43 -1.55 3.97
CA PRO A 12 13.09 -0.44 3.28
C PRO A 12 12.60 0.89 3.85
N LEU A 13 13.48 1.91 3.88
CA LEU A 13 13.10 3.22 4.39
C LEU A 13 11.89 3.74 3.60
N PRO A 14 10.90 4.33 4.30
CA PRO A 14 9.63 4.73 3.71
C PRO A 14 9.78 5.71 2.54
N ASP A 15 10.85 6.50 2.49
CA ASP A 15 11.10 7.50 1.45
C ASP A 15 11.22 6.90 0.04
N GLY A 16 11.65 5.64 -0.09
CA GLY A 16 11.80 4.98 -1.39
C GLY A 16 10.55 4.29 -1.93
N LEU A 17 9.48 4.16 -1.13
CA LEU A 17 8.28 3.41 -1.50
C LEU A 17 7.16 4.34 -1.99
N PRO A 18 6.45 4.03 -3.09
CA PRO A 18 5.31 4.83 -3.52
C PRO A 18 4.15 4.76 -2.52
N SER A 19 3.42 5.86 -2.34
CA SER A 19 2.21 5.83 -1.50
C SER A 19 1.03 5.19 -2.24
N GLU A 20 0.06 4.64 -1.50
CA GLU A 20 -1.16 4.08 -2.09
C GLU A 20 -1.93 5.12 -2.91
N THR A 21 -1.93 6.39 -2.50
CA THR A 21 -2.56 7.48 -3.28
C THR A 21 -1.83 7.71 -4.61
N ASP A 22 -0.49 7.65 -4.63
CA ASP A 22 0.28 7.79 -5.88
C ASP A 22 0.01 6.62 -6.82
N ILE A 23 -0.08 5.40 -6.27
CA ILE A 23 -0.42 4.21 -7.02
C ILE A 23 -1.83 4.32 -7.58
N ALA A 24 -2.81 4.75 -6.77
CA ALA A 24 -4.19 4.95 -7.20
C ALA A 24 -4.29 6.00 -8.33
N ARG A 25 -3.51 7.08 -8.28
CA ARG A 25 -3.44 8.09 -9.36
C ARG A 25 -2.90 7.48 -10.67
N LYS A 26 -1.84 6.67 -10.60
CA LYS A 26 -1.30 5.95 -11.77
C LYS A 26 -2.31 4.97 -12.38
N LEU A 27 -3.10 4.31 -11.53
CA LEU A 27 -4.12 3.33 -11.93
C LEU A 27 -5.52 3.94 -12.08
N ALA A 28 -5.66 5.26 -12.07
CA ALA A 28 -6.96 5.94 -12.03
C ALA A 28 -7.86 5.62 -13.23
N HIS A 29 -7.26 5.22 -14.36
CA HIS A 29 -7.95 4.80 -15.57
C HIS A 29 -8.58 3.41 -15.45
N LEU A 30 -8.14 2.59 -14.49
CA LEU A 30 -8.70 1.27 -14.19
C LEU A 30 -9.75 1.30 -13.08
N LEU A 31 -9.95 2.46 -12.43
CA LEU A 31 -10.90 2.60 -11.33
C LEU A 31 -12.32 2.81 -11.86
N PRO A 32 -13.32 2.02 -11.38
CA PRO A 32 -14.71 2.29 -11.65
C PRO A 32 -15.13 3.70 -11.15
N PRO A 33 -16.01 4.43 -11.87
CA PRO A 33 -16.41 5.78 -11.51
C PRO A 33 -16.92 5.90 -10.06
N GLN A 34 -17.67 4.91 -9.59
CA GLN A 34 -18.30 4.87 -8.26
C GLN A 34 -17.29 4.88 -7.09
N VAL A 35 -16.05 4.43 -7.32
CA VAL A 35 -15.03 4.35 -6.27
C VAL A 35 -13.87 5.31 -6.50
N LYS A 36 -13.79 5.93 -7.69
CA LYS A 36 -12.65 6.73 -8.11
C LYS A 36 -12.31 7.84 -7.12
N ASP A 37 -13.30 8.61 -6.67
CA ASP A 37 -13.09 9.70 -5.70
C ASP A 37 -12.57 9.18 -4.34
N LYS A 38 -13.05 8.02 -3.89
CA LYS A 38 -12.62 7.42 -2.62
C LYS A 38 -11.16 6.96 -2.64
N PHE A 39 -10.65 6.60 -3.81
CA PHE A 39 -9.26 6.18 -3.98
C PHE A 39 -8.31 7.35 -4.24
N LEU A 40 -8.79 8.39 -4.93
CA LEU A 40 -7.98 9.55 -5.33
C LEU A 40 -7.98 10.70 -4.32
N CYS A 41 -8.89 10.70 -3.35
CA CYS A 41 -8.93 11.72 -2.30
C CYS A 41 -7.71 11.67 -1.38
N ASP A 42 -7.39 12.80 -0.76
CA ASP A 42 -6.37 12.86 0.27
C ASP A 42 -6.84 12.17 1.54
N LYS A 43 -6.01 11.24 2.02
CA LYS A 43 -6.26 10.45 3.21
C LYS A 43 -5.50 11.03 4.40
N PRO A 44 -6.04 10.96 5.63
CA PRO A 44 -5.32 11.42 6.82
C PRO A 44 -4.07 10.60 7.09
N LEU A 45 -4.03 9.35 6.62
CA LEU A 45 -2.88 8.46 6.73
C LEU A 45 -2.24 8.26 5.36
N GLU A 46 -0.92 8.38 5.31
CA GLU A 46 -0.14 7.96 4.15
C GLU A 46 0.31 6.53 4.36
N ILE A 47 -0.12 5.63 3.48
CA ILE A 47 0.29 4.23 3.49
C ILE A 47 1.24 4.02 2.32
N ARG A 48 2.39 3.39 2.59
CA ARG A 48 3.42 3.03 1.62
C ARG A 48 3.64 1.52 1.69
N PRO A 49 3.02 0.73 0.80
CA PRO A 49 3.20 -0.70 0.79
C PRO A 49 4.64 -1.07 0.40
N VAL A 50 5.23 -2.04 1.09
CA VAL A 50 6.50 -2.66 0.65
C VAL A 50 6.26 -3.47 -0.62
N GLU A 51 5.10 -4.12 -0.69
CA GLU A 51 4.60 -4.86 -1.85
C GLU A 51 3.15 -4.44 -2.13
N PHE A 52 2.88 -4.01 -3.36
CA PHE A 52 1.54 -3.57 -3.75
C PHE A 52 0.70 -4.75 -4.24
N HIS A 53 -0.38 -5.04 -3.51
CA HIS A 53 -1.40 -5.98 -3.95
C HIS A 53 -2.61 -5.21 -4.47
N ASN A 54 -2.90 -5.34 -5.77
CA ASN A 54 -4.05 -4.69 -6.40
C ASN A 54 -5.35 -5.40 -5.99
N PRO A 55 -6.30 -4.73 -5.29
CA PRO A 55 -7.56 -5.36 -4.90
C PRO A 55 -8.46 -5.73 -6.09
N MET A 56 -8.29 -5.06 -7.24
CA MET A 56 -9.04 -5.36 -8.47
C MET A 56 -8.44 -6.53 -9.26
N LYS A 57 -7.21 -6.94 -8.93
CA LYS A 57 -6.50 -8.06 -9.58
C LYS A 57 -5.88 -8.94 -8.51
N GLY A 58 -6.73 -9.78 -7.92
CA GLY A 58 -6.34 -10.76 -6.91
C GLY A 58 -5.27 -11.71 -7.43
N HIS A 59 -4.36 -12.10 -6.54
CA HIS A 59 -3.37 -13.14 -6.76
C HIS A 59 -3.08 -13.87 -5.44
N ILE A 60 -2.54 -15.08 -5.55
CA ILE A 60 -2.12 -15.87 -4.40
C ILE A 60 -0.75 -15.36 -3.94
N ALA A 61 -0.64 -15.01 -2.66
CA ALA A 61 0.59 -14.59 -2.01
C ALA A 61 0.66 -15.17 -0.59
N GLU A 62 1.84 -15.11 0.04
CA GLU A 62 1.95 -15.42 1.48
C GLU A 62 1.01 -14.51 2.29
N PRO A 63 0.43 -14.99 3.40
CA PRO A 63 -0.51 -14.21 4.22
C PRO A 63 0.21 -13.17 5.10
N VAL A 64 1.08 -12.35 4.50
CA VAL A 64 1.90 -11.35 5.16
C VAL A 64 1.90 -10.08 4.33
N ARG A 65 1.50 -8.96 4.92
CA ARG A 65 1.56 -7.64 4.27
C ARG A 65 2.35 -6.67 5.13
N ARG A 66 3.39 -6.07 4.54
CA ARG A 66 4.21 -5.04 5.19
C ARG A 66 3.95 -3.69 4.54
N LEU A 67 3.72 -2.69 5.37
CA LEU A 67 3.45 -1.32 4.95
C LEU A 67 4.09 -0.36 5.95
N ALA A 68 4.61 0.74 5.44
CA ALA A 68 4.96 1.89 6.27
C ALA A 68 3.75 2.83 6.30
N ALA A 69 3.36 3.26 7.49
CA ALA A 69 2.25 4.19 7.68
C ALA A 69 2.75 5.42 8.44
N ARG A 70 2.35 6.61 7.99
CA ARG A 70 2.60 7.86 8.71
C ARG A 70 1.39 8.77 8.62
N GLN A 71 1.16 9.58 9.64
CA GLN A 71 0.17 10.64 9.60
C GLN A 71 0.51 11.61 8.45
N ARG A 72 -0.42 11.85 7.53
CA ARG A 72 -0.31 13.01 6.64
C ARG A 72 -0.57 14.26 7.47
N ARG A 73 0.41 15.14 7.53
CA ARG A 73 0.19 16.51 8.00
C ARG A 73 -0.70 17.19 6.97
N ARG A 74 -1.92 17.54 7.36
CA ARG A 74 -2.74 18.44 6.56
C ARG A 74 -2.02 19.80 6.51
N PRO A 75 -1.97 20.47 5.35
CA PRO A 75 -1.52 21.86 5.30
C PRO A 75 -2.43 22.75 6.17
#